data_AF-A0A818MP67-F1
#
_entry.id   AF-A0A818MP67-F1
#
_cell.length_a   1.000
_cell.length_b   1.000
_cell.length_c   1.000
_cell.angle_alpha   90.00
_cell.angle_beta   90.00
_cell.angle_gamma   90.00
#
_symmetry.space_group_name_H-M   'P 1'
#
loop_
_entity.id
_entity.type
_entity.pdbx_description
1 polymer ?
#
loop_
_entity_poly.entity_id
_entity_poly.type
_entity_poly.pdbx_seq_one_letter_code
_entity_poly.pdbx_strand_id
1 'polypeptide(L)'
;MDGSYNTNSVHQMVAIYASIPYIREAIDVLDISTSCPLFTIADFGASHGLNSMRAMKMIIEYLREAKMVDDEQQQILVVHNDLPILMIGHLSSKFFPRTPHTTG
;
A
#
# COMPACT_ATOMS: atom_id res chain seq x y z
N MET A 1 25.68 -6.33 5.82
CA MET A 1 24.97 -5.12 5.39
C MET A 1 23.49 -5.44 5.25
N ASP A 2 22.61 -4.85 6.04
CA ASP A 2 22.23 -5.37 7.36
C ASP A 2 20.69 -5.49 7.38
N GLY A 3 20.17 -6.67 7.69
CA GLY A 3 18.74 -6.99 7.68
C GLY A 3 17.96 -6.45 8.89
N SER A 4 18.19 -5.20 9.33
CA SER A 4 17.67 -4.70 10.62
C SER A 4 16.51 -3.68 10.54
N TYR A 5 15.98 -3.34 9.35
CA TYR A 5 14.77 -2.50 9.28
C TYR A 5 13.48 -3.30 9.56
N ASN A 6 13.44 -4.57 9.13
CA ASN A 6 12.24 -5.42 9.27
C ASN A 6 11.94 -5.82 10.72
N THR A 7 12.98 -6.01 11.54
CA THR A 7 12.87 -6.49 12.94
C THR A 7 12.49 -5.39 13.94
N ASN A 8 12.49 -4.12 13.54
CA ASN A 8 12.13 -2.97 14.39
C ASN A 8 10.83 -2.28 13.94
N SER A 9 9.95 -2.98 13.22
CA SER A 9 8.72 -2.43 12.62
C SER A 9 7.54 -2.25 13.59
N VAL A 10 7.71 -2.61 14.87
CA VAL A 10 6.64 -2.56 15.89
C VAL A 10 6.16 -1.13 16.14
N HIS A 11 7.06 -0.15 16.20
CA HIS A 11 6.69 1.24 16.43
C HIS A 11 5.90 1.85 15.25
N GLN A 12 6.25 1.49 14.01
CA GLN A 12 5.51 1.92 12.83
C GLN A 12 4.11 1.27 12.79
N MET A 13 3.96 0.02 13.23
CA MET A 13 2.64 -0.61 13.33
C MET A 13 1.77 0.08 14.38
N VAL A 14 2.34 0.47 15.53
CA VAL A 14 1.60 1.28 16.53
C VAL A 14 1.13 2.60 15.93
N ALA A 15 1.97 3.28 15.14
CA ALA A 15 1.58 4.51 14.46
C ALA A 15 0.45 4.28 13.43
N ILE A 16 0.51 3.20 12.64
CA ILE A 16 -0.56 2.81 11.71
C ILE A 16 -1.87 2.54 12.46
N TYR A 17 -1.83 1.82 13.58
CA TYR A 17 -3.02 1.57 14.37
C TYR A 17 -3.57 2.86 15.00
N ALA A 18 -2.69 3.76 15.46
CA ALA A 18 -3.09 5.06 15.98
C ALA A 18 -3.71 5.96 14.90
N SER A 19 -3.40 5.74 13.60
CA SER A 19 -3.99 6.50 12.50
C SER A 19 -5.36 5.99 12.05
N ILE A 20 -5.82 4.83 12.51
CA ILE A 20 -7.09 4.22 12.09
C ILE A 20 -8.30 5.17 12.21
N PRO A 21 -8.52 5.87 13.34
CA PRO A 21 -9.69 6.73 13.49
C PRO A 21 -9.72 7.83 12.41
N TYR A 22 -8.58 8.44 12.11
CA TYR A 22 -8.46 9.47 11.07
C TYR A 22 -8.67 8.91 9.67
N ILE A 23 -8.20 7.68 9.40
CA ILE A 23 -8.45 7.01 8.11
C ILE A 23 -9.95 6.77 7.92
N ARG A 24 -10.65 6.31 8.96
CA ARG A 24 -12.10 6.09 8.90
C ARG A 24 -12.87 7.40 8.70
N GLU A 25 -12.53 8.43 9.47
CA GLU A 25 -13.13 9.77 9.31
C GLU A 25 -12.88 10.34 7.91
N ALA A 26 -11.67 10.17 7.36
CA ALA A 26 -11.37 10.59 6.00
C ALA A 26 -12.21 9.84 4.97
N ILE A 27 -12.37 8.52 5.12
CA ILE A 27 -13.21 7.70 4.23
C ILE A 27 -14.66 8.17 4.24
N ASP A 28 -15.22 8.50 5.41
CA ASP A 28 -16.62 8.92 5.54
C ASP A 28 -16.94 10.25 4.83
N VAL A 29 -15.92 11.09 4.58
CA VAL A 29 -16.06 12.39 3.89
C VAL A 29 -15.57 12.37 2.44
N LEU A 30 -15.06 11.24 1.94
CA LEU A 30 -14.62 11.12 0.56
C LEU A 30 -15.84 11.12 -0.38
N ASP A 31 -15.89 12.09 -1.30
CA ASP A 31 -16.86 12.11 -2.39
C ASP A 31 -16.31 11.31 -3.57
N ILE A 32 -16.64 10.01 -3.60
CA ILE A 32 -16.13 9.07 -4.59
C ILE A 32 -17.20 8.83 -5.64
N SER A 33 -16.92 9.28 -6.85
CA SER A 33 -17.76 8.96 -8.00
C SER A 33 -17.63 7.48 -8.34
N THR A 34 -18.69 6.72 -8.09
CA THR A 34 -18.78 5.29 -8.47
C THR A 34 -18.74 5.06 -9.97
N SER A 35 -18.92 6.11 -10.78
CA SER A 35 -18.80 6.04 -12.24
C SER A 35 -17.36 5.95 -12.76
N CYS A 36 -16.36 6.20 -11.91
CA CYS A 36 -14.95 6.07 -12.31
C CYS A 36 -14.51 4.61 -12.14
N PRO A 37 -14.10 3.89 -13.22
CA PRO A 37 -13.71 2.49 -13.13
C PRO A 37 -12.36 2.27 -12.41
N LEU A 38 -11.66 3.35 -12.03
CA LEU A 38 -10.37 3.29 -11.36
C LEU A 38 -10.40 4.12 -10.08
N PHE A 39 -10.15 3.48 -8.95
CA PHE A 39 -9.96 4.11 -7.65
C PHE A 39 -8.47 4.11 -7.30
N THR A 40 -7.86 5.30 -7.14
CA THR A 40 -6.41 5.40 -6.91
C THR A 40 -6.10 5.79 -5.48
N ILE A 41 -5.21 5.03 -4.84
CA ILE A 41 -4.65 5.32 -3.52
C ILE A 41 -3.16 5.64 -3.71
N ALA A 42 -2.72 6.80 -3.24
CA ALA A 42 -1.32 7.19 -3.29
C ALA A 42 -0.69 7.10 -1.88
N ASP A 43 0.42 6.37 -1.77
CA ASP A 43 1.20 6.22 -0.56
C ASP A 43 2.56 6.92 -0.71
N PHE A 44 2.73 8.04 -0.01
CA PHE A 44 3.93 8.87 -0.07
C PHE A 44 4.87 8.51 1.09
N GLY A 45 6.08 8.06 0.77
CA GLY A 45 7.08 7.60 1.75
C GLY A 45 7.02 6.09 2.00
N ALA A 46 6.77 5.30 0.96
CA ALA A 46 6.53 3.85 1.07
C ALA A 46 7.73 3.02 1.59
N SER A 47 8.96 3.58 1.56
CA SER A 47 10.20 2.95 2.02
C SER A 47 10.40 1.56 1.42
N HIS A 48 10.79 0.58 2.23
CA HIS A 48 10.98 -0.82 1.83
C HIS A 48 9.67 -1.60 1.62
N GLY A 49 8.52 -0.91 1.63
CA GLY A 49 7.22 -1.42 1.18
C GLY A 49 6.44 -2.28 2.16
N LEU A 50 7.06 -2.90 3.18
CA LEU A 50 6.32 -3.88 4.01
C LEU A 50 5.22 -3.23 4.88
N ASN A 51 5.53 -2.13 5.57
CA ASN A 51 4.54 -1.42 6.39
C ASN A 51 3.51 -0.70 5.52
N SER A 52 3.97 -0.14 4.42
CA SER A 52 3.15 0.45 3.36
C SER A 52 2.10 -0.56 2.84
N MET A 53 2.50 -1.78 2.45
CA MET A 53 1.57 -2.82 2.01
C MET A 53 0.52 -3.18 3.07
N ARG A 54 0.91 -3.22 4.36
CA ARG A 54 -0.04 -3.49 5.46
C ARG A 54 -1.03 -2.35 5.65
N ALA A 55 -0.56 -1.11 5.61
CA ALA A 55 -1.41 0.08 5.69
C ALA A 55 -2.39 0.13 4.50
N MET A 56 -1.90 -0.09 3.28
CA MET A 56 -2.73 -0.07 2.08
C MET A 56 -3.77 -1.19 2.07
N LYS A 57 -3.40 -2.40 2.51
CA LYS A 57 -4.36 -3.49 2.68
C LYS A 57 -5.49 -3.11 3.64
N MET A 58 -5.15 -2.52 4.78
CA MET A 58 -6.13 -2.08 5.78
C MET A 58 -7.06 -0.99 5.23
N ILE A 59 -6.51 0.00 4.51
CA ILE A 59 -7.29 1.07 3.88
C ILE A 59 -8.27 0.49 2.85
N ILE A 60 -7.82 -0.45 2.02
CA ILE A 60 -8.68 -1.14 1.04
C ILE A 60 -9.82 -1.88 1.73
N GLU A 61 -9.54 -2.59 2.84
CA GLU A 61 -10.57 -3.27 3.62
C GLU A 61 -11.61 -2.26 4.17
N TYR A 62 -11.18 -1.11 4.69
CA TYR A 62 -12.10 -0.08 5.18
C TYR A 62 -12.92 0.59 4.07
N LEU A 63 -12.33 0.84 2.91
CA LEU A 63 -13.07 1.36 1.75
C LEU A 63 -14.18 0.38 1.31
N ARG A 64 -13.89 -0.92 1.33
CA ARG A 64 -14.87 -1.98 1.03
C ARG A 64 -15.96 -2.08 2.09
N GLU A 65 -15.60 -2.07 3.37
CA GLU A 65 -16.55 -2.06 4.49
C GLU A 65 -17.52 -0.87 4.41
N ALA A 66 -17.00 0.31 4.07
CA ALA A 66 -17.78 1.54 3.91
C ALA A 66 -18.56 1.61 2.59
N LYS A 67 -18.42 0.62 1.70
CA LYS A 67 -19.01 0.61 0.34
C LYS A 67 -18.63 1.83 -0.50
N MET A 68 -17.42 2.35 -0.27
CA MET A 68 -16.87 3.47 -1.03
C MET A 68 -16.28 3.04 -2.38
N VAL A 69 -16.03 1.75 -2.54
CA VAL A 69 -15.57 1.13 -3.77
C VAL A 69 -16.45 -0.08 -4.08
N ASP A 70 -16.81 -0.23 -5.35
CA ASP A 70 -17.49 -1.41 -5.88
C ASP A 70 -16.48 -2.29 -6.61
N ASP A 71 -16.08 -3.43 -6.03
CA ASP A 71 -15.08 -4.33 -6.63
C ASP A 71 -15.54 -4.92 -7.99
N GLU A 72 -16.84 -4.88 -8.31
CA GLU A 72 -17.34 -5.35 -9.62
C GLU A 72 -17.23 -4.25 -10.70
N GLN A 73 -17.25 -2.98 -10.31
CA GLN A 73 -17.24 -1.83 -11.23
C GLN A 73 -15.92 -1.06 -11.23
N GLN A 74 -15.13 -1.18 -10.18
CA GLN A 74 -13.94 -0.35 -9.94
C GLN A 74 -12.72 -1.21 -9.61
N GLN A 75 -11.61 -0.91 -10.28
CA GLN A 75 -10.30 -1.43 -9.93
C GLN A 75 -9.61 -0.50 -8.94
N ILE A 76 -8.89 -1.05 -7.96
CA ILE A 76 -8.08 -0.27 -7.03
C ILE A 76 -6.62 -0.27 -7.52
N LEU A 77 -6.06 0.91 -7.77
CA LEU A 77 -4.65 1.12 -8.06
C LEU A 77 -3.96 1.75 -6.85
N VAL A 78 -2.94 1.08 -6.33
CA VAL A 78 -2.08 1.63 -5.27
C VAL A 78 -0.78 2.12 -5.90
N VAL A 79 -0.49 3.41 -5.73
CA VAL A 79 0.74 4.05 -6.20
C VAL A 79 1.65 4.27 -4.99
N HIS A 80 2.73 3.48 -4.92
CA HIS A 80 3.77 3.65 -3.91
C HIS A 80 4.83 4.62 -4.41
N ASN A 81 5.01 5.73 -3.70
CA ASN A 81 5.99 6.76 -4.03
C ASN A 81 7.03 6.89 -2.91
N ASP A 82 8.29 7.07 -3.29
CA ASP A 82 9.39 7.38 -2.37
C ASP A 82 10.49 8.16 -3.10
N LEU A 83 11.48 8.66 -2.35
CA LEU A 83 12.64 9.35 -2.91
C LEU A 83 13.38 8.47 -3.94
N PRO A 84 13.94 9.06 -5.02
CA PRO A 84 14.53 8.31 -6.14
C PRO A 84 15.61 7.29 -5.75
N ILE A 85 16.35 7.53 -4.67
CA ILE A 85 17.39 6.64 -4.14
C ILE A 85 16.80 5.32 -3.59
N LEU A 86 15.55 5.34 -3.12
CA LEU A 86 14.89 4.20 -2.47
C LEU A 86 14.05 3.35 -3.44
N MET A 87 13.62 3.89 -4.59
CA MET A 87 12.77 3.19 -5.56
C MET A 87 13.49 2.11 -6.40
N ILE A 88 14.79 2.21 -6.63
CA ILE A 88 15.48 1.42 -7.68
C ILE A 88 15.80 -0.04 -7.27
N GLY A 89 15.81 -0.39 -5.97
CA GLY A 89 16.38 -1.67 -5.52
C GLY A 89 15.42 -2.75 -5.01
N HIS A 90 14.31 -2.39 -4.36
CA HIS A 90 13.69 -3.33 -3.39
C HIS A 90 12.23 -3.73 -3.66
N LEU A 91 11.46 -2.94 -4.42
CA LEU A 91 10.06 -3.29 -4.72
C LEU A 91 9.95 -4.31 -5.85
N SER A 92 10.79 -4.22 -6.89
CA SER A 92 10.75 -5.10 -8.07
C SER A 92 10.98 -6.59 -7.73
N SER A 93 11.88 -6.91 -6.80
CA SER A 93 12.24 -8.29 -6.46
C SER A 93 11.11 -9.11 -5.80
N LYS A 94 10.06 -8.44 -5.29
CA LYS A 94 8.87 -9.09 -4.71
C LYS A 94 7.74 -9.31 -5.72
N PHE A 95 7.73 -8.55 -6.82
CA PHE A 95 6.69 -8.63 -7.87
C PHE A 95 7.11 -9.46 -9.08
N PHE A 96 8.42 -9.57 -9.35
CA PHE A 96 8.97 -10.42 -10.40
C PHE A 96 10.15 -11.24 -9.85
N PRO A 97 9.91 -12.45 -9.29
CA PRO A 97 11.01 -13.36 -9.00
C PRO A 97 11.70 -13.67 -10.34
N ARG A 98 12.99 -13.35 -10.44
CA ARG A 98 13.81 -13.82 -11.57
C ARG A 98 13.74 -15.34 -11.57
N THR A 99 13.10 -15.92 -12.58
CA THR A 99 13.30 -17.33 -12.87
C THR A 99 14.79 -17.52 -13.15
N PRO A 100 15.48 -18.47 -12.50
CA PRO A 100 16.85 -18.77 -12.86
C PRO A 100 16.84 -19.26 -14.31
N HIS A 101 17.54 -18.55 -15.18
CA HIS A 101 17.94 -19.10 -16.47
C HIS A 101 18.88 -20.28 -16.16
N THR A 102 18.38 -21.50 -16.31
CA THR A 102 19.23 -22.67 -16.51
C THR A 102 19.95 -22.46 -17.84
N THR A 103 21.21 -22.04 -17.75
CA THR A 103 22.19 -22.25 -18.81
C THR A 103 22.75 -23.66 -18.66
N GLY A 104 22.55 -24.50 -19.68
CA GLY A 104 23.14 -25.84 -19.78
C GLY A 104 22.11 -26.91 -20.03
#